data_AF-A0A0B0EEX4-F1
#
_entry.id   AF-A0A0B0EEX4-F1
#
_cell.length_a   1.000
_cell.length_b   1.000
_cell.length_c   1.000
_cell.angle_alpha   90.00
_cell.angle_beta   90.00
_cell.angle_gamma   90.00
#
_symmetry.space_group_name_H-M   'P 1'
#
loop_
_entity.id
_entity.type
_entity.pdbx_description
1 polymer ?
#
loop_
_entity_poly.entity_id
_entity_poly.type
_entity_poly.pdbx_seq_one_letter_code
_entity_poly.pdbx_strand_id
1 'polypeptide(L)'
;MRKVIGVITARMASTRLPGKVLQMMVGKSVFAHHVGRMKNIKGIDGVFLATSKDPLNKQLIEEAERLDCGWFAGAEQDIVDRHIKLCEREGADAVIRVTCDSPIFDIESASSFVDEFKKRYRDFIYVSNMTMIQGTLSELISYNTLLEVHKHYRGAAVSMYIKENMGKFNVSGIEIDTDLCRPEYRLTIDEAVDIEMIRHIYDALYKGSPLALHDVYTWLDDNPEIAKLNMHIGIKGCEQQSANLTEAPLYSIVQSDYRYVILDDMKRMVNPDIFFQKFLELFPELKK
;
A
#
# COMPACT_ATOMS: atom_id res chain seq x y z
N MET A 1 9.80 -3.72 24.74
CA MET A 1 9.47 -4.25 23.39
C MET A 1 9.54 -3.10 22.40
N ARG A 2 9.89 -3.34 21.14
CA ARG A 2 9.90 -2.28 20.12
C ARG A 2 8.47 -1.77 19.90
N LYS A 3 8.30 -0.44 19.82
CA LYS A 3 7.02 0.24 19.63
C LYS A 3 6.77 0.49 18.14
N VAL A 4 5.61 0.06 17.63
CA VAL A 4 5.22 0.25 16.23
C VAL A 4 3.88 0.97 16.18
N ILE A 5 3.81 2.08 15.44
CA ILE A 5 2.57 2.84 15.28
C ILE A 5 2.00 2.67 13.87
N GLY A 6 0.68 2.63 13.76
CA GLY A 6 -0.01 2.69 12.48
C GLY A 6 -0.11 4.13 12.00
N VAL A 7 0.37 4.42 10.79
CA VAL A 7 0.32 5.77 10.21
C VAL A 7 -0.53 5.78 8.94
N ILE A 8 -1.61 6.55 8.98
CA ILE A 8 -2.49 6.82 7.85
C ILE A 8 -2.03 8.12 7.21
N THR A 9 -1.51 8.06 5.98
CA THR A 9 -1.21 9.29 5.23
C THR A 9 -2.44 9.71 4.44
N ALA A 10 -2.97 10.89 4.73
CA ALA A 10 -4.15 11.43 4.05
C ALA A 10 -4.16 12.96 4.01
N ARG A 11 -4.76 13.51 2.96
CA ARG A 11 -5.07 14.93 2.81
C ARG A 11 -6.37 15.10 2.01
N MET A 12 -7.05 16.20 2.23
CA MET A 12 -8.28 16.57 1.52
C MET A 12 -7.99 17.02 0.08
N ALA A 13 -6.86 17.70 -0.13
CA ALA A 13 -6.41 18.12 -1.44
C ALA A 13 -5.88 16.93 -2.25
N SER A 14 -6.71 16.38 -3.14
CA SER A 14 -6.28 15.45 -4.19
C SER A 14 -6.43 16.14 -5.53
N THR A 15 -5.45 15.96 -6.42
CA THR A 15 -5.47 16.54 -7.77
C THR A 15 -6.58 15.95 -8.64
N ARG A 16 -6.95 14.69 -8.39
CA ARG A 16 -7.90 13.93 -9.21
C ARG A 16 -9.28 13.85 -8.57
N LEU A 17 -9.35 13.70 -7.25
CA LEU A 17 -10.63 13.65 -6.52
C LEU A 17 -10.57 14.30 -5.13
N PRO A 18 -10.72 15.63 -5.03
CA PRO A 18 -10.74 16.34 -3.76
C PRO A 18 -11.77 15.75 -2.77
N GLY A 19 -11.40 15.64 -1.50
CA GLY A 19 -12.28 15.13 -0.45
C GLY A 19 -12.58 13.63 -0.49
N LYS A 20 -11.90 12.85 -1.36
CA LYS A 20 -12.10 11.41 -1.49
C LYS A 20 -12.05 10.62 -0.18
N VAL A 21 -11.18 11.02 0.74
CA VAL A 21 -10.99 10.34 2.04
C VAL A 21 -12.17 10.52 2.99
N LEU A 22 -13.03 11.53 2.78
CA LEU A 22 -14.24 11.76 3.56
C LEU A 22 -15.52 11.33 2.83
N GLN A 23 -15.41 10.69 1.66
CA GLN A 23 -16.58 10.15 0.97
C GLN A 23 -17.25 9.06 1.81
N MET A 24 -18.58 9.05 1.82
CA MET A 24 -19.36 8.11 2.62
C MET A 24 -19.51 6.76 1.90
N MET A 25 -19.37 5.69 2.68
CA MET A 25 -19.58 4.27 2.33
C MET A 25 -20.23 3.58 3.52
N VAL A 26 -21.43 3.01 3.36
CA VAL A 26 -22.16 2.27 4.42
C VAL A 26 -22.13 2.98 5.78
N GLY A 27 -22.57 4.25 5.80
CA GLY A 27 -22.72 5.04 7.02
C GLY A 27 -21.41 5.55 7.66
N LYS A 28 -20.24 5.31 7.06
CA LYS A 28 -18.93 5.81 7.53
C LYS A 28 -18.16 6.47 6.40
N SER A 29 -17.25 7.39 6.73
CA SER A 29 -16.30 7.93 5.76
C SER A 29 -15.29 6.86 5.35
N VAL A 30 -14.66 7.00 4.18
CA VAL A 30 -13.53 6.13 3.78
C VAL A 30 -12.43 6.13 4.85
N PHE A 31 -12.10 7.31 5.37
CA PHE A 31 -11.13 7.47 6.44
C PHE A 31 -11.56 6.72 7.71
N ALA A 32 -12.84 6.76 8.10
CA ALA A 32 -13.34 6.00 9.23
C ALA A 32 -13.22 4.48 9.03
N HIS A 33 -13.50 3.96 7.84
CA HIS A 33 -13.24 2.55 7.52
C HIS A 33 -11.75 2.23 7.62
N HIS A 34 -10.91 3.08 7.05
CA HIS A 34 -9.46 2.91 7.08
C HIS A 34 -8.88 2.94 8.51
N VAL A 35 -9.33 3.85 9.38
CA VAL A 35 -8.98 3.85 10.81
C VAL A 35 -9.42 2.55 11.47
N GLY A 36 -10.64 2.09 11.18
CA GLY A 36 -11.15 0.80 11.68
C GLY A 36 -10.25 -0.38 11.27
N ARG A 37 -9.80 -0.43 10.02
CA ARG A 37 -8.84 -1.45 9.55
C ARG A 37 -7.51 -1.35 10.27
N MET A 38 -6.94 -0.15 10.39
CA MET A 38 -5.66 0.06 11.07
C MET A 38 -5.72 -0.40 12.53
N LYS A 39 -6.81 -0.10 13.24
CA LYS A 39 -7.03 -0.55 14.64
C LYS A 39 -7.11 -2.08 14.79
N ASN A 40 -7.36 -2.82 13.70
CA ASN A 40 -7.38 -4.28 13.71
C ASN A 40 -6.02 -4.92 13.36
N ILE A 41 -5.00 -4.12 13.02
CA ILE A 41 -3.63 -4.63 12.86
C ILE A 41 -3.13 -5.10 14.23
N LYS A 42 -2.71 -6.36 14.31
CA LYS A 42 -2.25 -6.93 15.58
C LYS A 42 -0.91 -6.35 15.98
N GLY A 43 -0.79 -5.96 17.23
CA GLY A 43 0.47 -5.56 17.84
C GLY A 43 0.91 -4.12 17.60
N ILE A 44 0.13 -3.27 16.93
CA ILE A 44 0.45 -1.83 16.89
C ILE A 44 0.11 -1.15 18.22
N ASP A 45 0.83 -0.08 18.52
CA ASP A 45 0.78 0.66 19.77
C ASP A 45 -0.05 1.97 19.67
N GLY A 46 -0.72 2.18 18.53
CA GLY A 46 -1.60 3.32 18.27
C GLY A 46 -1.81 3.56 16.78
N VAL A 47 -2.84 4.34 16.44
CA VAL A 47 -3.16 4.74 15.06
C VAL A 47 -3.16 6.25 14.95
N PHE A 48 -2.45 6.77 13.95
CA PHE A 48 -2.22 8.19 13.76
C PHE A 48 -2.42 8.63 12.31
N LEU A 49 -3.07 9.77 12.13
CA LEU A 49 -3.16 10.50 10.86
C LEU A 49 -1.92 11.37 10.67
N ALA A 50 -1.20 11.18 9.56
CA ALA A 50 -0.21 12.11 9.04
C ALA A 50 -0.84 12.95 7.92
N THR A 51 -1.12 14.23 8.20
CA THR A 51 -1.73 15.18 7.25
C THR A 51 -0.93 16.49 7.17
N SER A 52 -1.34 17.45 6.36
CA SER A 52 -0.65 18.75 6.28
C SER A 52 -1.38 19.84 7.06
N LYS A 53 -0.68 20.94 7.33
CA LYS A 53 -1.23 22.15 7.97
C LYS A 53 -2.19 22.96 7.09
N ASP A 54 -2.49 22.48 5.88
CA ASP A 54 -3.47 23.14 5.01
C ASP A 54 -4.84 23.19 5.72
N PRO A 55 -5.49 24.37 5.83
CA PRO A 55 -6.81 24.52 6.43
C PRO A 55 -7.88 23.60 5.83
N LEU A 56 -7.73 23.16 4.57
CA LEU A 56 -8.63 22.20 3.93
C LEU A 56 -8.69 20.86 4.69
N ASN A 57 -7.63 20.48 5.43
CA ASN A 57 -7.61 19.24 6.20
C ASN A 57 -8.35 19.33 7.55
N LYS A 58 -8.92 20.48 7.91
CA LYS A 58 -9.61 20.65 9.19
C LYS A 58 -10.67 19.57 9.44
N GLN A 59 -11.53 19.30 8.47
CA GLN A 59 -12.57 18.27 8.59
C GLN A 59 -11.98 16.86 8.77
N LEU A 60 -10.83 16.58 8.16
CA LEU A 60 -10.15 15.30 8.30
C LEU A 60 -9.52 15.14 9.69
N ILE A 61 -9.01 16.22 10.27
CA ILE A 61 -8.50 16.24 11.65
C ILE A 61 -9.65 16.05 12.64
N GLU A 62 -10.77 16.76 12.47
CA GLU A 62 -11.97 16.60 13.31
C GLU A 62 -12.51 15.16 13.25
N GLU A 63 -12.51 14.54 12.07
CA GLU A 63 -12.90 13.13 11.92
C GLU A 63 -11.90 12.18 12.62
N ALA A 64 -10.60 12.47 12.58
CA ALA A 64 -9.59 11.70 13.31
C ALA A 64 -9.81 11.77 14.83
N GLU A 65 -10.09 12.96 15.36
CA GLU A 65 -10.40 13.16 16.78
C GLU A 65 -11.66 12.40 17.19
N ARG A 66 -12.74 12.47 16.39
CA ARG A 66 -13.98 11.73 16.64
C ARG A 66 -13.79 10.21 16.68
N LEU A 67 -12.79 9.72 15.95
CA LEU A 67 -12.48 8.29 15.84
C LEU A 67 -11.45 7.79 16.84
N ASP A 68 -10.99 8.63 17.79
CA ASP A 68 -9.83 8.34 18.65
C ASP A 68 -8.62 7.90 17.83
N CYS A 69 -8.31 8.65 16.77
CA CYS A 69 -7.12 8.53 15.95
C CYS A 69 -6.26 9.75 16.22
N GLY A 70 -5.04 9.54 16.75
CA GLY A 70 -4.11 10.65 16.96
C GLY A 70 -3.75 11.30 15.63
N TRP A 71 -3.20 12.51 15.61
CA TRP A 71 -2.88 13.18 14.35
C TRP A 71 -1.64 14.04 14.45
N PHE A 72 -0.99 14.28 13.31
CA PHE A 72 0.07 15.25 13.14
C PHE A 72 -0.11 15.99 11.82
N ALA A 73 -0.07 17.32 11.89
CA ALA A 73 -0.17 18.21 10.73
C ALA A 73 1.19 18.88 10.47
N GLY A 74 1.83 18.49 9.36
CA GLY A 74 3.16 18.99 8.96
C GLY A 74 3.15 19.80 7.67
N ALA A 75 4.33 19.96 7.05
CA ALA A 75 4.44 20.66 5.77
C ALA A 75 3.79 19.86 4.62
N GLU A 76 3.15 20.57 3.68
CA GLU A 76 2.44 19.98 2.54
C GLU A 76 3.33 19.06 1.68
N GLN A 77 4.57 19.47 1.45
CA GLN A 77 5.50 18.77 0.56
C GLN A 77 6.44 17.80 1.30
N ASP A 78 6.45 17.81 2.63
CA ASP A 78 7.30 16.94 3.44
C ASP A 78 6.46 15.86 4.13
N ILE A 79 6.18 14.79 3.38
CA ILE A 79 5.42 13.63 3.86
C ILE A 79 6.30 12.77 4.76
N VAL A 80 7.59 12.66 4.45
CA VAL A 80 8.53 11.86 5.25
C VAL A 80 8.68 12.45 6.66
N ASP A 81 8.85 13.77 6.79
CA ASP A 81 8.94 14.44 8.10
C ASP A 81 7.70 14.20 8.96
N ARG A 82 6.50 14.15 8.37
CA ARG A 82 5.28 13.87 9.13
C ARG A 82 5.29 12.50 9.82
N HIS A 83 5.92 11.50 9.19
CA HIS A 83 6.10 10.19 9.80
C HIS A 83 7.16 10.25 10.90
N ILE A 84 8.28 10.93 10.65
CA ILE A 84 9.37 11.14 11.62
C ILE A 84 8.82 11.82 12.88
N LYS A 85 8.06 12.90 12.75
CA LYS A 85 7.50 13.67 13.87
C LYS A 85 6.51 12.85 14.69
N LEU A 86 5.74 11.97 14.05
CA LEU A 86 4.90 11.01 14.76
C LEU A 86 5.75 10.01 15.55
N CYS A 87 6.81 9.45 14.96
CA CYS A 87 7.73 8.57 15.68
C CYS A 87 8.37 9.26 16.88
N GLU A 88 8.88 10.49 16.70
CA GLU A 88 9.50 11.27 17.78
C GLU A 88 8.50 11.55 18.91
N ARG A 89 7.29 11.99 18.58
CA ARG A 89 6.26 12.33 19.58
C ARG A 89 5.81 11.11 20.37
N GLU A 90 5.63 9.98 19.69
CA GLU A 90 5.11 8.76 20.30
C GLU A 90 6.23 7.86 20.85
N GLY A 91 7.50 8.18 20.62
CA GLY A 91 8.63 7.29 20.92
C GLY A 91 8.53 5.96 20.17
N ALA A 92 8.10 5.98 18.90
CA ALA A 92 7.94 4.79 18.08
C ALA A 92 9.24 4.42 17.35
N ASP A 93 9.54 3.12 17.30
CA ASP A 93 10.71 2.57 16.61
C ASP A 93 10.45 2.32 15.11
N ALA A 94 9.19 2.21 14.70
CA ALA A 94 8.77 2.04 13.32
C ALA A 94 7.33 2.50 13.07
N VAL A 95 7.03 2.74 11.79
CA VAL A 95 5.67 2.97 11.30
C VAL A 95 5.25 1.79 10.43
N ILE A 96 4.03 1.28 10.62
CA ILE A 96 3.32 0.54 9.58
C ILE A 96 2.44 1.56 8.85
N ARG A 97 2.78 1.89 7.60
CA ARG A 97 2.08 2.92 6.83
C ARG A 97 1.17 2.33 5.77
N VAL A 98 -0.01 2.92 5.65
CA VAL A 98 -0.94 2.71 4.55
C VAL A 98 -1.53 4.05 4.15
N THR A 99 -1.59 4.34 2.85
CA THR A 99 -2.23 5.54 2.34
C THR A 99 -3.74 5.37 2.37
N CYS A 100 -4.48 6.41 2.77
CA CYS A 100 -5.93 6.31 2.94
C CYS A 100 -6.70 6.05 1.62
N ASP A 101 -6.02 6.11 0.48
CA ASP A 101 -6.59 5.71 -0.80
C ASP A 101 -6.58 4.19 -1.06
N SER A 102 -6.15 3.40 -0.08
CA SER A 102 -6.18 1.93 -0.05
C SER A 102 -7.22 1.42 0.98
N PRO A 103 -8.53 1.56 0.72
CA PRO A 103 -9.57 1.30 1.73
C PRO A 103 -9.74 -0.17 2.11
N ILE A 104 -9.09 -1.11 1.41
CA ILE A 104 -9.20 -2.55 1.63
C ILE A 104 -7.80 -3.18 1.75
N PHE A 105 -6.84 -2.46 2.35
CA PHE A 105 -5.50 -3.00 2.58
C PHE A 105 -5.53 -4.27 3.43
N ASP A 106 -4.59 -5.19 3.20
CA ASP A 106 -4.55 -6.46 3.92
C ASP A 106 -4.06 -6.30 5.36
N ILE A 107 -4.94 -6.60 6.32
CA ILE A 107 -4.67 -6.47 7.76
C ILE A 107 -3.74 -7.58 8.22
N GLU A 108 -3.82 -8.77 7.61
CA GLU A 108 -3.03 -9.93 8.03
C GLU A 108 -1.55 -9.75 7.67
N SER A 109 -1.27 -9.34 6.43
CA SER A 109 0.07 -8.92 6.01
C SER A 109 0.62 -7.79 6.88
N ALA A 110 -0.17 -6.73 7.12
CA ALA A 110 0.27 -5.65 7.99
C ALA A 110 0.61 -6.13 9.42
N SER A 111 -0.16 -7.09 9.94
CA SER A 111 0.07 -7.70 11.25
C SER A 111 1.33 -8.56 11.28
N SER A 112 1.61 -9.32 10.22
CA SER A 112 2.84 -10.14 10.14
C SER A 112 4.09 -9.26 10.07
N PHE A 113 4.01 -8.08 9.48
CA PHE A 113 5.12 -7.13 9.41
C PHE A 113 5.47 -6.61 10.80
N VAL A 114 4.46 -6.24 11.59
CA VAL A 114 4.63 -5.79 12.97
C VAL A 114 5.25 -6.89 13.82
N ASP A 115 4.80 -8.13 13.66
CA ASP A 115 5.35 -9.28 14.37
C ASP A 115 6.82 -9.56 14.02
N GLU A 116 7.18 -9.59 12.72
CA GLU A 116 8.58 -9.76 12.29
C GLU A 116 9.45 -8.63 12.85
N PHE A 117 9.02 -7.36 12.78
CA PHE A 117 9.81 -6.24 13.32
C PHE A 117 10.01 -6.34 14.84
N LYS A 118 8.97 -6.73 15.59
CA LYS A 118 9.06 -6.90 17.04
C LYS A 118 9.98 -8.06 17.41
N LYS A 119 9.99 -9.15 16.63
CA LYS A 119 10.93 -10.28 16.80
C LYS A 119 12.35 -9.92 16.39
N ARG A 120 12.52 -9.28 15.24
CA ARG A 120 13.80 -8.98 14.60
C ARG A 120 13.76 -7.57 14.03
N TYR A 121 14.71 -6.74 14.44
CA TYR A 121 14.80 -5.40 13.88
C TYR A 121 15.05 -5.48 12.37
N ARG A 122 14.28 -4.72 11.58
CA ARG A 122 14.41 -4.54 10.13
C ARG A 122 14.28 -3.06 9.81
N ASP A 123 15.03 -2.61 8.83
CA ASP A 123 14.91 -1.24 8.32
C ASP A 123 13.63 -1.06 7.49
N PHE A 124 13.27 -2.10 6.74
CA PHE A 124 12.10 -2.10 5.86
C PHE A 124 11.51 -3.49 5.74
N ILE A 125 10.18 -3.60 5.85
CA ILE A 125 9.43 -4.84 5.61
C ILE A 125 8.34 -4.56 4.57
N TYR A 126 8.24 -5.44 3.58
CA TYR A 126 7.35 -5.31 2.45
C TYR A 126 6.93 -6.69 1.93
N VAL A 127 5.90 -6.74 1.07
CA VAL A 127 5.54 -7.98 0.38
C VAL A 127 6.49 -8.23 -0.78
N SER A 128 7.18 -9.38 -0.81
CA SER A 128 8.19 -9.69 -1.84
C SER A 128 7.61 -10.30 -3.11
N ASN A 129 6.50 -11.02 -3.01
CA ASN A 129 5.87 -11.73 -4.12
C ASN A 129 4.72 -10.96 -4.78
N MET A 130 4.55 -9.67 -4.48
CA MET A 130 3.56 -8.78 -5.09
C MET A 130 4.22 -7.47 -5.52
N THR A 131 4.16 -7.12 -6.80
CA THR A 131 4.78 -5.88 -7.31
C THR A 131 3.83 -4.93 -8.02
N MET A 132 2.56 -5.30 -8.27
CA MET A 132 1.60 -4.44 -9.00
C MET A 132 0.16 -4.42 -8.46
N ILE A 133 -0.07 -4.94 -7.25
CA ILE A 133 -1.43 -4.95 -6.70
C ILE A 133 -1.68 -3.62 -6.01
N GLN A 134 -2.72 -2.94 -6.47
CA GLN A 134 -3.00 -1.56 -6.12
C GLN A 134 -4.06 -1.50 -5.02
N GLY A 135 -3.75 -0.78 -3.93
CA GLY A 135 -4.71 -0.53 -2.86
C GLY A 135 -4.77 -1.60 -1.77
N THR A 136 -3.87 -2.59 -1.78
CA THR A 136 -3.88 -3.68 -0.79
C THR A 136 -2.66 -3.72 0.13
N LEU A 137 -1.56 -3.08 -0.26
CA LEU A 137 -0.26 -3.27 0.37
C LEU A 137 -0.01 -2.25 1.49
N SER A 138 0.54 -2.75 2.59
CA SER A 138 1.16 -1.94 3.65
C SER A 138 2.67 -1.99 3.54
N GLU A 139 3.36 -1.04 4.19
CA GLU A 139 4.82 -1.03 4.28
C GLU A 139 5.24 -0.68 5.71
N LEU A 140 6.17 -1.44 6.29
CA LEU A 140 6.76 -1.11 7.59
C LEU A 140 8.14 -0.51 7.39
N ILE A 141 8.37 0.68 7.96
CA ILE A 141 9.62 1.43 7.83
C ILE A 141 10.11 1.80 9.24
N SER A 142 11.36 1.49 9.55
CA SER A 142 11.95 1.87 10.84
C SER A 142 12.13 3.38 10.95
N TYR A 143 12.11 3.90 12.18
CA TYR A 143 12.38 5.31 12.46
C TYR A 143 13.73 5.77 11.91
N ASN A 144 14.79 4.98 12.11
CA ASN A 144 16.12 5.31 11.59
C ASN A 144 16.14 5.35 10.06
N THR A 145 15.40 4.44 9.41
CA THR A 145 15.26 4.42 7.95
C THR A 145 14.50 5.63 7.44
N LEU A 146 13.46 6.10 8.16
CA LEU A 146 12.78 7.35 7.81
C LEU A 146 13.73 8.55 7.85
N LEU A 147 14.58 8.65 8.88
CA LEU A 147 15.61 9.70 8.97
C LEU A 147 16.59 9.65 7.79
N GLU A 148 16.98 8.45 7.35
CA GLU A 148 17.86 8.27 6.20
C GLU A 148 17.16 8.64 4.89
N VAL A 149 15.94 8.17 4.66
CA VAL A 149 15.12 8.55 3.50
C VAL A 149 14.95 10.06 3.44
N HIS A 150 14.72 10.71 4.59
CA HIS A 150 14.61 12.17 4.69
C HIS A 150 15.89 12.91 4.34
N LYS A 151 17.04 12.28 4.09
CA LYS A 151 18.18 13.00 3.51
C LYS A 151 18.02 13.19 1.99
N HIS A 152 17.29 12.29 1.35
CA HIS A 152 17.23 12.17 -0.11
C HIS A 152 15.87 12.49 -0.71
N TYR A 153 14.79 12.29 0.04
CA TYR A 153 13.43 12.38 -0.46
C TYR A 153 12.46 12.95 0.58
N ARG A 154 11.43 13.67 0.13
CA ARG A 154 10.41 14.31 0.99
C ARG A 154 8.97 13.96 0.61
N GLY A 155 8.75 13.44 -0.59
CA GLY A 155 7.42 13.27 -1.19
C GLY A 155 6.67 12.03 -0.71
N ALA A 156 5.61 11.68 -1.46
CA ALA A 156 4.66 10.63 -1.07
C ALA A 156 5.19 9.21 -1.25
N ALA A 157 6.16 9.01 -2.14
CA ALA A 157 6.78 7.72 -2.39
C ALA A 157 7.87 7.40 -1.34
N VAL A 158 7.49 7.38 -0.06
CA VAL A 158 8.42 7.28 1.08
C VAL A 158 9.35 6.06 0.95
N SER A 159 8.85 4.92 0.46
CA SER A 159 9.63 3.70 0.29
C SER A 159 10.50 3.66 -0.97
N MET A 160 10.36 4.60 -1.90
CA MET A 160 11.04 4.56 -3.22
C MET A 160 12.56 4.57 -3.07
N TYR A 161 13.10 5.48 -2.27
CA TYR A 161 14.55 5.53 -2.01
C TYR A 161 15.08 4.22 -1.42
N ILE A 162 14.30 3.58 -0.54
CA ILE A 162 14.66 2.28 0.06
C ILE A 162 14.69 1.20 -1.02
N LYS A 163 13.66 1.13 -1.87
CA LYS A 163 13.52 0.14 -2.94
C LYS A 163 14.63 0.26 -3.99
N GLU A 164 15.02 1.48 -4.35
CA GLU A 164 16.15 1.75 -5.27
C GLU A 164 17.52 1.43 -4.66
N ASN A 165 17.60 1.27 -3.33
CA ASN A 165 18.84 1.11 -2.59
C ASN A 165 18.78 -0.07 -1.59
N MET A 166 18.01 -1.13 -1.88
CA MET A 166 17.75 -2.21 -0.91
C MET A 166 19.02 -2.82 -0.30
N GLY A 167 20.11 -2.91 -1.06
CA GLY A 167 21.39 -3.43 -0.57
C GLY A 167 22.06 -2.59 0.54
N LYS A 168 21.57 -1.37 0.82
CA LYS A 168 22.03 -0.52 1.93
C LYS A 168 21.24 -0.72 3.22
N PHE A 169 20.14 -1.47 3.18
CA PHE A 169 19.20 -1.61 4.29
C PHE A 169 19.05 -3.08 4.70
N ASN A 170 18.81 -3.34 5.98
CA ASN A 170 18.38 -4.64 6.48
C ASN A 170 16.89 -4.83 6.18
N VAL A 171 16.61 -5.26 4.94
CA VAL A 171 15.25 -5.48 4.43
C VAL A 171 14.73 -6.88 4.75
N SER A 172 13.42 -7.01 4.88
CA SER A 172 12.72 -8.30 4.93
C SER A 172 11.57 -8.31 3.93
N GLY A 173 11.66 -9.18 2.94
CA GLY A 173 10.53 -9.54 2.10
C GLY A 173 9.69 -10.60 2.82
N ILE A 174 8.38 -10.40 2.90
CA ILE A 174 7.45 -11.42 3.40
C ILE A 174 6.59 -11.87 2.23
N GLU A 175 6.56 -13.18 1.99
CA GLU A 175 5.64 -13.76 1.03
C GLU A 175 4.25 -13.87 1.66
N ILE A 176 3.24 -13.53 0.87
CA ILE A 176 1.84 -13.75 1.24
C ILE A 176 1.23 -14.86 0.38
N ASP A 177 0.03 -15.31 0.74
CA ASP A 177 -0.71 -16.29 -0.05
C ASP A 177 -0.84 -15.85 -1.51
N THR A 178 -0.51 -16.75 -2.44
CA THR A 178 -0.60 -16.51 -3.88
C THR A 178 -2.04 -16.23 -4.33
N ASP A 179 -3.05 -16.70 -3.60
CA ASP A 179 -4.45 -16.39 -3.90
C ASP A 179 -4.79 -14.91 -3.63
N LEU A 180 -3.97 -14.22 -2.83
CA LEU A 180 -4.08 -12.77 -2.63
C LEU A 180 -3.33 -11.96 -3.70
N CYS A 181 -2.55 -12.63 -4.55
CA CYS A 181 -1.82 -12.02 -5.65
C CYS A 181 -2.73 -11.79 -6.87
N ARG A 182 -3.63 -10.81 -6.79
CA ARG A 182 -4.63 -10.47 -7.83
C ARG A 182 -4.35 -9.13 -8.54
N PRO A 183 -3.34 -9.03 -9.42
CA PRO A 183 -2.97 -7.78 -10.12
C PRO A 183 -4.04 -7.26 -11.08
N GLU A 184 -5.02 -8.08 -11.45
CA GLU A 184 -6.18 -7.68 -12.24
C GLU A 184 -7.13 -6.74 -11.51
N TYR A 185 -7.04 -6.65 -10.18
CA TYR A 185 -7.90 -5.78 -9.38
C TYR A 185 -7.20 -4.51 -8.92
N ARG A 186 -7.92 -3.40 -9.03
CA ARG A 186 -7.49 -2.08 -8.55
C ARG A 186 -8.38 -1.66 -7.39
N LEU A 187 -7.90 -1.88 -6.16
CA LEU A 187 -8.64 -1.58 -4.93
C LEU A 187 -8.26 -0.23 -4.31
N THR A 188 -8.04 0.78 -5.14
CA THR A 188 -7.74 2.15 -4.72
C THR A 188 -8.98 3.05 -4.75
N ILE A 189 -8.88 4.31 -4.33
CA ILE A 189 -9.92 5.34 -4.52
C ILE A 189 -9.34 6.64 -5.11
N ASP A 190 -8.73 6.61 -6.29
CA ASP A 190 -8.14 7.82 -6.85
C ASP A 190 -9.06 8.62 -7.77
N GLU A 191 -9.92 7.91 -8.49
CA GLU A 191 -10.89 8.45 -9.44
C GLU A 191 -12.33 8.24 -8.94
N ALA A 192 -13.30 8.94 -9.52
CA ALA A 192 -14.70 8.77 -9.16
C ALA A 192 -15.18 7.32 -9.38
N VAL A 193 -14.73 6.68 -10.47
CA VAL A 193 -15.04 5.28 -10.79
C VAL A 193 -14.43 4.29 -9.80
N ASP A 194 -13.29 4.64 -9.19
CA ASP A 194 -12.71 3.83 -8.12
C ASP A 194 -13.64 3.84 -6.88
N ILE A 195 -14.18 5.01 -6.51
CA ILE A 195 -15.12 5.12 -5.37
C ILE A 195 -16.41 4.34 -5.64
N GLU A 196 -16.91 4.37 -6.87
CA GLU A 196 -18.09 3.60 -7.27
C GLU A 196 -17.86 2.09 -7.08
N MET A 197 -16.77 1.57 -7.62
CA MET A 197 -16.39 0.15 -7.46
C MET A 197 -16.23 -0.23 -5.98
N ILE A 198 -15.51 0.57 -5.20
CA ILE A 198 -15.34 0.32 -3.76
C ILE A 198 -16.68 0.40 -3.00
N ARG A 199 -17.59 1.32 -3.37
CA ARG A 199 -18.94 1.38 -2.76
C ARG A 199 -19.72 0.09 -2.98
N HIS A 200 -19.71 -0.46 -4.20
CA HIS A 200 -20.38 -1.73 -4.48
C HIS A 200 -19.86 -2.86 -3.57
N ILE A 201 -18.54 -2.94 -3.39
CA ILE A 201 -17.92 -3.93 -2.50
C ILE A 201 -18.38 -3.73 -1.05
N TYR A 202 -18.32 -2.50 -0.54
CA TYR A 202 -18.73 -2.20 0.83
C TYR A 202 -20.22 -2.45 1.07
N ASP A 203 -21.09 -2.03 0.15
CA ASP A 203 -22.55 -2.24 0.25
C ASP A 203 -22.90 -3.74 0.29
N ALA A 204 -22.20 -4.55 -0.51
CA ALA A 204 -22.41 -5.99 -0.53
C ALA A 204 -21.89 -6.67 0.75
N LEU A 205 -20.65 -6.40 1.13
CA LEU A 205 -19.90 -7.24 2.07
C LEU A 205 -19.82 -6.67 3.50
N TYR A 206 -19.96 -5.35 3.70
CA TYR A 206 -19.73 -4.76 5.02
C TYR A 206 -20.88 -5.06 5.98
N LYS A 207 -20.56 -5.78 7.07
CA LYS A 207 -21.52 -6.13 8.15
C LYS A 207 -21.10 -5.58 9.52
N GLY A 208 -20.36 -4.47 9.54
CA GLY A 208 -19.92 -3.81 10.78
C GLY A 208 -18.48 -4.12 11.21
N SER A 209 -17.81 -5.06 10.54
CA SER A 209 -16.39 -5.41 10.72
C SER A 209 -15.57 -5.11 9.46
N PRO A 210 -14.24 -4.92 9.57
CA PRO A 210 -13.36 -4.82 8.41
C PRO A 210 -13.54 -5.98 7.42
N LEU A 211 -13.57 -5.68 6.12
CA LEU A 211 -13.66 -6.68 5.06
C LEU A 211 -12.37 -7.51 4.99
N ALA A 212 -12.48 -8.83 4.93
CA ALA A 212 -11.34 -9.69 4.60
C ALA A 212 -11.04 -9.55 3.11
N LEU A 213 -9.75 -9.50 2.76
CA LEU A 213 -9.35 -9.30 1.35
C LEU A 213 -9.77 -10.50 0.48
N HIS A 214 -9.69 -11.71 1.02
CA HIS A 214 -10.16 -12.93 0.34
C HIS A 214 -11.64 -12.82 -0.05
N ASP A 215 -12.53 -12.47 0.89
CA ASP A 215 -13.97 -12.32 0.61
C ASP A 215 -14.25 -11.25 -0.46
N VAL A 216 -13.47 -10.17 -0.47
CA VAL A 216 -13.56 -9.12 -1.49
C VAL A 216 -13.18 -9.67 -2.86
N TYR A 217 -12.11 -10.44 -2.97
CA TYR A 217 -11.71 -11.06 -4.23
C TYR A 217 -12.71 -12.11 -4.72
N THR A 218 -13.19 -12.99 -3.84
CA THR A 218 -14.25 -13.96 -4.19
C THR A 218 -15.49 -13.24 -4.73
N TRP A 219 -15.92 -12.16 -4.08
CA TRP A 219 -17.05 -11.39 -4.56
C TRP A 219 -16.78 -10.72 -5.91
N LEU A 220 -15.57 -10.22 -6.16
CA LEU A 220 -15.21 -9.63 -7.45
C LEU A 220 -15.09 -10.66 -8.57
N ASP A 221 -14.68 -11.88 -8.27
CA ASP A 221 -14.72 -13.02 -9.21
C ASP A 221 -16.15 -13.31 -9.65
N ASP A 222 -17.10 -13.26 -8.71
CA ASP A 222 -18.53 -13.46 -8.96
C ASP A 222 -19.24 -12.25 -9.60
N ASN A 223 -18.63 -11.05 -9.55
CA ASN A 223 -19.19 -9.79 -10.07
C ASN A 223 -18.21 -9.10 -11.04
N PRO A 224 -17.87 -9.75 -12.18
CA PRO A 224 -16.81 -9.29 -13.08
C PRO A 224 -17.11 -7.95 -13.77
N GLU A 225 -18.36 -7.54 -13.88
CA GLU A 225 -18.76 -6.22 -14.39
C GLU A 225 -18.33 -5.10 -13.44
N ILE A 226 -18.41 -5.33 -12.12
CA ILE A 226 -17.94 -4.38 -11.10
C ILE A 226 -16.42 -4.36 -11.08
N ALA A 227 -15.77 -5.53 -11.13
CA ALA A 227 -14.31 -5.63 -11.15
C ALA A 227 -13.67 -4.84 -12.30
N LYS A 228 -14.35 -4.74 -13.44
CA LYS A 228 -13.84 -4.05 -14.64
C LYS A 228 -14.04 -2.53 -14.64
N LEU A 229 -14.82 -1.98 -13.70
CA LEU A 229 -15.20 -0.56 -13.70
C LEU A 229 -13.98 0.36 -13.82
N ASN A 230 -12.92 0.10 -13.05
CA ASN A 230 -11.76 0.97 -12.98
C ASN A 230 -10.47 0.38 -13.61
N MET A 231 -10.54 -0.77 -14.26
CA MET A 231 -9.36 -1.43 -14.86
C MET A 231 -8.73 -0.62 -16.00
N HIS A 232 -9.49 0.27 -16.63
CA HIS A 232 -9.01 1.13 -17.72
C HIS A 232 -8.19 2.34 -17.21
N ILE A 233 -8.15 2.56 -15.89
CA ILE A 233 -7.38 3.65 -15.28
C ILE A 233 -5.92 3.23 -15.15
N GLY A 234 -5.01 4.06 -15.68
CA GLY A 234 -3.57 3.81 -15.63
C GLY A 234 -3.01 3.78 -14.20
N ILE A 235 -1.96 2.98 -14.02
CA ILE A 235 -1.18 2.87 -12.77
C ILE A 235 -0.54 4.22 -12.46
N LYS A 236 -0.44 4.61 -11.17
CA LYS A 236 0.21 5.88 -10.80
C LYS A 236 1.68 5.91 -11.21
N GLY A 237 2.15 7.07 -11.67
CA GLY A 237 3.56 7.29 -12.03
C GLY A 237 4.57 6.94 -10.91
N CYS A 238 4.21 7.08 -9.63
CA CYS A 238 5.10 6.68 -8.52
C CYS A 238 5.22 5.15 -8.34
N GLU A 239 4.19 4.41 -8.73
CA GLU A 239 4.21 2.94 -8.78
C GLU A 239 4.97 2.46 -10.02
N GLN A 240 4.87 3.18 -11.15
CA GLN A 240 5.69 2.98 -12.34
C GLN A 240 7.19 3.24 -12.09
N GLN A 241 7.53 4.32 -11.37
CA GLN A 241 8.91 4.64 -10.98
C GLN A 241 9.48 3.64 -9.96
N SER A 242 8.66 3.14 -9.01
CA SER A 242 9.07 2.05 -8.10
C SER A 242 9.39 0.76 -8.85
N ALA A 243 8.92 0.63 -10.10
CA ALA A 243 9.21 -0.48 -10.99
C ALA A 243 10.36 -0.16 -11.98
N ASN A 244 10.94 1.06 -11.99
CA ASN A 244 12.03 1.51 -12.88
C ASN A 244 11.74 1.41 -14.39
N LEU A 245 10.51 1.73 -14.80
CA LEU A 245 10.05 1.44 -16.16
C LEU A 245 9.46 2.69 -16.80
N THR A 246 10.13 3.22 -17.83
CA THR A 246 9.54 4.17 -18.78
C THR A 246 8.48 3.51 -19.65
N GLU A 247 8.53 2.18 -19.77
CA GLU A 247 7.56 1.31 -20.46
C GLU A 247 7.36 0.05 -19.63
N ALA A 248 6.12 -0.43 -19.47
CA ALA A 248 5.86 -1.67 -18.74
C ALA A 248 6.61 -2.85 -19.39
N PRO A 249 7.40 -3.62 -18.65
CA PRO A 249 8.26 -4.65 -19.19
C PRO A 249 7.39 -5.85 -19.48
N LEU A 250 7.66 -6.51 -20.62
CA LEU A 250 6.94 -7.71 -21.00
C LEU A 250 7.09 -8.84 -19.96
N TYR A 251 8.24 -8.85 -19.26
CA TYR A 251 8.51 -9.73 -18.13
C TYR A 251 9.38 -9.03 -17.07
N SER A 252 9.26 -9.43 -15.80
CA SER A 252 10.14 -9.00 -14.71
C SER A 252 10.71 -10.20 -13.98
N ILE A 253 12.01 -10.15 -13.66
CA ILE A 253 12.67 -11.17 -12.85
C ILE A 253 12.90 -10.58 -11.45
N VAL A 254 12.25 -11.16 -10.44
CA VAL A 254 12.36 -10.71 -9.04
C VAL A 254 13.01 -11.80 -8.19
N GLN A 255 13.80 -11.39 -7.20
CA GLN A 255 14.42 -12.31 -6.24
C GLN A 255 13.51 -12.48 -5.03
N SER A 256 13.15 -13.72 -4.69
CA SER A 256 12.47 -14.08 -3.43
C SER A 256 13.31 -15.11 -2.67
N ASP A 257 13.66 -14.80 -1.42
CA ASP A 257 14.55 -15.57 -0.52
C ASP A 257 15.85 -16.10 -1.16
N TYR A 258 15.75 -17.20 -1.92
CA TYR A 258 16.84 -17.92 -2.58
C TYR A 258 16.60 -18.28 -4.05
N ARG A 259 15.52 -17.78 -4.68
CA ARG A 259 15.18 -18.09 -6.08
C ARG A 259 14.77 -16.85 -6.86
N TYR A 260 14.88 -16.93 -8.17
CA TYR A 260 14.34 -15.94 -9.09
C TYR A 260 12.97 -16.37 -9.58
N VAL A 261 12.02 -15.44 -9.57
CA VAL A 261 10.65 -15.62 -10.06
C VAL A 261 10.46 -14.76 -11.29
N ILE A 262 9.85 -15.33 -12.33
CA ILE A 262 9.55 -14.63 -13.58
C ILE A 262 8.10 -14.20 -13.53
N LEU A 263 7.85 -12.92 -13.77
CA LEU A 263 6.53 -12.31 -13.80
C LEU A 263 6.26 -11.79 -15.22
N ASP A 264 5.04 -11.87 -15.73
CA ASP A 264 4.65 -11.23 -17.01
C ASP A 264 4.39 -9.73 -16.85
N ASP A 265 3.92 -9.09 -17.92
CA ASP A 265 3.51 -7.68 -17.98
C ASP A 265 2.37 -7.34 -17.00
N MET A 266 1.54 -8.34 -16.70
CA MET A 266 0.50 -8.30 -15.68
C MET A 266 1.00 -8.72 -14.28
N LYS A 267 2.31 -8.95 -14.12
CA LYS A 267 2.99 -9.43 -12.89
C LYS A 267 2.51 -10.78 -12.35
N ARG A 268 1.97 -11.64 -13.20
CA ARG A 268 1.61 -13.02 -12.84
C ARG A 268 2.84 -13.90 -12.92
N MET A 269 2.97 -14.85 -12.00
CA MET A 269 4.05 -15.84 -12.08
C MET A 269 3.97 -16.64 -13.37
N VAL A 270 5.07 -16.67 -14.10
CA VAL A 270 5.22 -17.40 -15.35
C VAL A 270 6.10 -18.61 -15.10
N ASN A 271 5.67 -19.77 -15.59
CA ASN A 271 6.53 -20.95 -15.60
C ASN A 271 7.81 -20.64 -16.41
N PRO A 272 9.02 -20.95 -15.90
CA PRO A 272 10.27 -20.68 -16.59
C PRO A 272 10.35 -21.22 -18.02
N ASP A 273 9.78 -22.39 -18.30
CA ASP A 273 9.77 -23.01 -19.62
C ASP A 273 8.89 -22.21 -20.61
N ILE A 274 7.73 -21.73 -20.15
CA ILE A 274 6.82 -20.88 -20.93
C ILE A 274 7.48 -19.54 -21.23
N PHE A 275 8.15 -18.94 -20.24
CA PHE A 275 8.93 -17.74 -20.45
C PHE A 275 10.03 -17.97 -21.49
N PHE A 276 10.79 -19.07 -21.38
CA PHE A 276 11.89 -19.33 -22.29
C PHE A 276 11.43 -19.55 -23.73
N GLN A 277 10.29 -20.22 -23.94
CA GLN A 277 9.70 -20.35 -25.27
C GLN A 277 9.33 -18.99 -25.88
N LYS A 278 8.62 -18.14 -25.13
CA LYS A 278 8.24 -16.80 -25.61
C LYS A 278 9.46 -15.89 -25.77
N PHE A 279 10.45 -16.01 -24.91
CA PHE A 279 11.72 -15.30 -25.04
C PHE A 279 12.42 -15.65 -26.35
N LEU A 280 12.47 -16.94 -26.70
CA LEU A 280 13.04 -17.40 -27.98
C LEU A 280 12.18 -17.04 -29.20
N GLU A 281 10.88 -16.80 -29.04
CA GLU A 281 10.03 -16.24 -30.11
C GLU A 281 10.31 -14.77 -30.36
N LEU A 282 10.57 -14.01 -29.29
CA LEU A 282 10.91 -12.58 -29.37
C LEU A 282 12.34 -12.33 -29.87
N PHE A 283 13.24 -13.26 -29.57
CA PHE A 283 14.64 -13.24 -30.00
C PHE A 283 15.00 -14.53 -30.73
N PRO A 284 14.50 -14.75 -31.97
CA PRO A 284 14.71 -15.98 -32.72
C PRO A 284 16.20 -16.30 -32.95
N GLU A 285 17.06 -15.29 -33.01
CA GLU A 285 18.51 -15.41 -33.15
C GLU A 285 19.20 -16.12 -31.98
N LEU A 286 18.51 -16.26 -30.84
CA LEU A 286 19.00 -16.97 -29.66
C LEU A 286 18.60 -18.46 -29.64
N LYS A 287 17.79 -18.93 -30.61
CA LYS A 287 17.52 -20.36 -30.83
C LYS A 287 18.77 -21.01 -31.45
N LYS A 288 19.71 -21.44 -30.62
CA LYS A 288 20.82 -22.31 -31.02
C LYS A 288 20.46 -23.77 -30.83
#